data_AF-A0A9Q0DQS6-F1
#
_entry.id   AF-A0A9Q0DQS6-F1
#
_cell.length_a   1.000
_cell.length_b   1.000
_cell.length_c   1.000
_cell.angle_alpha   90.00
_cell.angle_beta   90.00
_cell.angle_gamma   90.00
#
_symmetry.space_group_name_H-M   'P 1'
#
loop_
_entity.id
_entity.type
_entity.pdbx_description
1 polymer ?
#
loop_
_entity_poly.entity_id
_entity_poly.type
_entity_poly.pdbx_seq_one_letter_code
_entity_poly.pdbx_strand_id
1 'polypeptide(L)' 'MHFCQSKTACVNLPGSHRCDCIPGFIRVDEYSCTERDECASGQSSCDENAICTNTIRGHLCTCKPGYVGNGTTCR' A
#
# COMPACT_ATOMS: atom_id res chain seq x y z
N MET A 1 -27.89 8.50 -4.64
CA MET A 1 -27.08 8.01 -3.51
C MET A 1 -25.96 7.18 -4.10
N HIS A 2 -24.76 7.76 -4.29
CA HIS A 2 -23.65 7.06 -4.93
C HIS A 2 -22.83 6.35 -3.87
N PHE A 3 -22.98 5.03 -3.82
CA PHE A 3 -22.35 4.18 -2.82
C PHE A 3 -21.07 3.59 -3.39
N CYS A 4 -19.94 4.27 -3.16
CA CYS A 4 -18.63 3.67 -3.36
C CYS A 4 -18.42 2.56 -2.31
N GLN A 5 -17.90 1.39 -2.71
CA GLN A 5 -17.70 0.26 -1.80
C GLN A 5 -16.70 0.58 -0.68
N SER A 6 -16.73 -0.21 0.40
CA SER A 6 -15.74 -0.13 1.48
C SER A 6 -14.32 -0.20 0.93
N LYS A 7 -13.45 0.76 1.31
CA LYS A 7 -12.07 0.94 0.82
C LYS A 7 -11.92 1.64 -0.54
N THR A 8 -12.97 2.33 -1.02
CA THR A 8 -12.89 3.23 -2.18
C THR A 8 -13.22 4.68 -1.82
N ALA A 9 -12.50 5.63 -2.41
CA ALA A 9 -12.79 7.06 -2.38
C ALA A 9 -13.50 7.49 -3.67
N CYS A 10 -14.47 8.39 -3.55
CA CYS A 10 -15.06 9.05 -4.69
C CYS A 10 -14.09 10.11 -5.23
N VAL A 11 -13.75 10.02 -6.51
CA VAL A 11 -12.97 11.01 -7.22
C VAL A 11 -13.87 11.70 -8.25
N ASN A 12 -13.94 13.03 -8.14
CA ASN A 12 -14.70 13.86 -9.06
C ASN A 12 -13.93 14.05 -10.36
N LEU A 13 -14.61 13.88 -11.48
CA LEU A 13 -14.11 14.11 -12.83
C LEU A 13 -14.91 15.24 -13.48
N PRO A 14 -14.37 15.97 -14.47
CA PRO A 14 -15.14 16.95 -15.20
C PRO A 14 -16.36 16.29 -15.87
N GLY A 15 -17.56 16.58 -15.35
CA GLY A 15 -18.82 16.01 -15.86
C GLY A 15 -19.16 14.59 -15.38
N SER A 16 -18.38 13.99 -14.47
CA SER A 16 -18.66 12.64 -13.94
C SER A 16 -18.00 12.40 -12.58
N HIS A 17 -18.18 11.24 -11.98
CA HIS A 17 -17.45 10.80 -10.79
C HIS A 17 -17.18 9.30 -10.91
N ARG A 18 -16.07 8.84 -10.34
CA ARG A 18 -15.77 7.41 -10.23
C ARG A 18 -15.30 7.06 -8.83
N CYS A 19 -15.43 5.78 -8.45
CA CYS A 19 -14.85 5.27 -7.22
C CYS A 19 -13.45 4.71 -7.51
N ASP A 20 -12.44 5.19 -6.79
CA ASP A 20 -11.07 4.69 -6.86
C ASP A 20 -10.64 4.10 -5.52
N CYS A 21 -9.68 3.18 -5.52
CA CYS A 21 -9.17 2.64 -4.25
C CYS A 21 -8.55 3.77 -3.42
N ILE A 22 -8.79 3.77 -2.11
CA ILE A 22 -8.13 4.73 -1.21
C ILE A 22 -6.60 4.54 -1.27
N PRO A 23 -5.79 5.56 -0.95
CA PRO A 23 -4.34 5.42 -0.87
C PRO A 23 -3.94 4.23 0.02
N GLY A 24 -2.96 3.44 -0.42
CA GLY A 24 -2.55 2.19 0.25
C GLY A 24 -3.39 0.97 -0.16
N PHE A 25 -4.34 1.11 -1.09
CA PHE A 25 -5.10 0.00 -1.64
C PHE A 25 -4.92 -0.05 -3.17
N ILE A 26 -4.92 -1.27 -3.72
CA ILE A 26 -4.89 -1.51 -5.16
C ILE A 26 -6.13 -2.25 -5.60
N ARG A 27 -6.54 -1.97 -6.84
CA ARG A 27 -7.66 -2.65 -7.48
C ARG A 27 -7.22 -4.05 -7.84
N VAL A 28 -7.90 -5.06 -7.31
CA VAL A 28 -7.67 -6.48 -7.65
C VAL A 28 -8.74 -7.02 -8.58
N ASP A 29 -9.96 -6.47 -8.49
CA ASP A 29 -11.08 -6.80 -9.38
C ASP A 29 -11.84 -5.51 -9.76
N GLU A 30 -12.83 -5.63 -10.64
CA GLU A 30 -13.61 -4.48 -11.14
C GLU A 30 -14.26 -3.64 -10.01
N TYR A 31 -14.55 -4.25 -8.86
CA TYR A 31 -15.14 -3.60 -7.68
C TYR A 31 -14.35 -3.78 -6.38
N SER A 32 -13.27 -4.57 -6.37
CA SER A 32 -12.56 -4.95 -5.16
C SER A 32 -11.23 -4.21 -5.01
N CYS A 33 -11.03 -3.61 -3.85
CA CYS A 33 -9.76 -3.01 -3.44
C CYS A 33 -9.16 -3.83 -2.31
N THR A 34 -7.93 -4.31 -2.50
CA THR A 34 -7.14 -4.94 -1.44
C THR A 34 -6.01 -4.03 -0.99
N GLU A 35 -5.45 -4.30 0.18
CA GLU A 35 -4.28 -3.57 0.69
C GLU A 35 -3.13 -3.75 -0.29
N ARG A 36 -2.49 -2.64 -0.65
CA ARG A 36 -1.31 -2.68 -1.49
C ARG A 36 -0.23 -3.40 -0.72
N ASP A 37 0.22 -4.53 -1.24
CA ASP A 37 1.40 -5.19 -0.71
C ASP A 37 2.65 -4.56 -1.32
N GLU A 38 3.19 -3.54 -0.65
CA GLU A 38 4.43 -2.92 -1.09
C GLU A 38 5.62 -3.90 -1.01
N CYS A 39 5.56 -4.92 -0.14
CA CYS A 39 6.59 -5.95 -0.03
C CYS A 39 6.58 -6.89 -1.24
N ALA A 40 5.40 -7.35 -1.67
CA ALA A 40 5.26 -8.25 -2.81
C ALA A 40 5.44 -7.53 -4.16
N SER A 41 5.12 -6.24 -4.22
CA SER A 41 5.31 -5.42 -5.42
C SER A 41 6.73 -4.88 -5.59
N GLY A 42 7.61 -5.08 -4.61
CA GLY A 42 8.98 -4.54 -4.61
C GLY A 42 9.05 -3.02 -4.51
N GLN A 43 7.94 -2.36 -4.13
CA GLN A 43 7.85 -0.91 -3.93
C GLN A 43 8.07 -0.49 -2.47
N SER A 44 8.38 -1.45 -1.60
CA SER A 44 8.52 -1.23 -0.15
C SER A 44 9.65 -0.30 0.26
N SER A 45 10.51 0.16 -0.66
CA SER A 45 11.63 1.07 -0.38
C SER A 45 12.53 0.62 0.79
N CYS A 46 12.43 -0.65 1.19
CA CYS A 46 13.19 -1.23 2.28
C CYS A 46 14.62 -1.50 1.79
N ASP A 47 15.57 -1.45 2.73
CA ASP A 47 16.94 -1.85 2.47
C ASP A 47 17.02 -3.33 2.08
N GLU A 48 18.02 -3.73 1.29
CA GLU A 48 18.27 -5.13 0.95
C GLU A 48 18.54 -6.01 2.20
N ASN A 49 19.07 -5.39 3.26
CA ASN A 49 19.31 -5.97 4.56
C ASN A 49 18.14 -5.77 5.53
N ALA A 50 16.97 -5.34 5.05
CA ALA A 50 15.74 -5.27 5.82
C ALA A 50 14.74 -6.38 5.45
N ILE A 51 13.84 -6.65 6.39
CA ILE A 51 12.67 -7.50 6.25
C ILE A 51 11.47 -6.57 6.08
N CYS A 52 10.80 -6.68 4.94
CA CYS A 52 9.54 -5.98 4.71
C CYS A 52 8.38 -6.79 5.30
N THR A 53 7.55 -6.15 6.10
CA THR A 53 6.32 -6.73 6.64
C THR A 53 5.15 -5.86 6.24
N ASN A 54 4.20 -6.44 5.51
CA ASN A 54 2.99 -5.73 5.11
C ASN A 54 2.06 -5.54 6.33
N THR A 55 1.45 -4.36 6.46
CA THR A 55 0.62 -3.94 7.58
C THR A 55 -0.64 -3.24 7.08
N ILE A 56 -1.66 -3.12 7.94
CA ILE A 56 -2.95 -2.51 7.55
C ILE A 56 -2.81 -1.02 7.15
N ARG A 57 -1.69 -0.38 7.51
CA ARG A 57 -1.41 1.03 7.20
C ARG A 57 -0.31 1.22 6.15
N GLY A 58 0.09 0.17 5.43
CA GLY A 58 1.19 0.17 4.46
C GLY A 58 2.22 -0.91 4.83
N HIS A 59 3.50 -0.63 4.76
CA HIS A 59 4.55 -1.62 5.09
C HIS A 59 5.48 -1.12 6.20
N LEU A 60 6.06 -2.07 6.92
CA LEU A 60 7.12 -1.84 7.90
C LEU A 60 8.41 -2.51 7.42
N CYS A 61 9.49 -1.74 7.34
CA CYS A 61 10.83 -2.27 7.09
C CYS A 61 11.55 -2.44 8.43
N THR A 62 12.03 -3.64 8.72
CA THR A 62 12.81 -3.93 9.94
C THR A 62 14.16 -4.50 9.55
N CYS A 63 15.28 -3.93 10.01
CA CYS A 63 16.60 -4.48 9.68
C CYS A 63 16.72 -5.95 10.11
N LYS A 64 17.37 -6.77 9.27
CA LYS A 64 17.64 -8.18 9.55
C LYS A 64 18.47 -8.30 10.84
N PRO A 65 18.38 -9.43 11.57
CA PRO A 65 19.22 -9.66 12.74
C PRO A 65 20.69 -9.45 12.42
N GLY A 66 21.38 -8.63 13.22
CA GLY A 66 22.78 -8.26 13.00
C GLY A 66 22.99 -6.94 12.26
N TYR A 67 21.94 -6.33 11.68
CA TYR A 67 21.99 -5.02 11.05
C TYR A 67 21.26 -3.97 11.90
N VAL A 68 21.74 -2.74 11.88
CA VAL A 68 21.18 -1.62 12.65
C VAL A 68 20.83 -0.46 11.73
N GLY A 69 19.64 0.08 11.88
CA GLY A 69 19.17 1.16 11.03
C GLY A 69 17.69 1.46 11.18
N ASN A 70 17.13 2.14 10.19
CA ASN A 70 15.73 2.57 10.15
C ASN A 70 14.86 1.67 9.22
N GLY A 71 15.40 0.55 8.74
CA GLY A 71 14.72 -0.36 7.81
C GLY A 71 14.83 0.03 6.32
N THR A 72 15.04 1.31 6.01
CA THR A 72 15.33 1.79 4.63
C THR A 72 16.83 1.93 4.36
N THR A 73 17.61 2.00 5.43
CA THR A 73 19.07 1.91 5.42
C THR A 73 19.48 1.04 6.59
N CYS A 74 20.07 -0.12 6.30
CA CYS A 74 20.53 -1.09 7.28
C CYS A 74 22.02 -1.39 7.06
N ARG A 75 22.81 -1.37 8.15
CA ARG A 75 24.27 -1.49 8.13
C ARG A 75 24.78 -2.36 9.27
#